data_AF-F9U9D9-F1
#
_entry.id   AF-F9U9D9-F1
#
_cell.length_a   1.000
_cell.length_b   1.000
_cell.length_c   1.000
_cell.angle_alpha   90.00
_cell.angle_beta   90.00
_cell.angle_gamma   90.00
#
_symmetry.space_group_name_H-M   'P 1'
#
loop_
_entity.id
_entity.type
_entity.pdbx_description
1 polymer ?
#
loop_
_entity_poly.entity_id
_entity_poly.type
_entity_poly.pdbx_seq_one_letter_code
_entity_poly.pdbx_strand_id
1 'polypeptide(L)'
;MDNLTQAQIQDAVLLCIQDILADTDLELEEPLGAATMLNTDLCLTSVEAMELFAMLDLRLSLRLPYEALVMADGQYRDELTVGELVEFAFTHQDAPAPRPQAM
;
A
#
# COMPACT_ATOMS: atom_id res chain seq x y z
N MET A 1 -9.94 9.61 17.69
CA MET A 1 -8.61 9.39 17.10
C MET A 1 -8.43 10.52 16.13
N ASP A 2 -7.32 11.25 16.22
CA ASP A 2 -6.99 12.27 15.23
C ASP A 2 -6.59 11.56 13.93
N ASN A 3 -6.97 12.16 12.80
CA ASN A 3 -6.59 11.65 11.49
C ASN A 3 -5.07 11.69 11.33
N LEU A 4 -4.52 10.64 10.73
CA LEU A 4 -3.13 10.56 10.34
C LEU A 4 -2.84 11.59 9.24
N THR A 5 -1.69 12.22 9.36
CA THR A 5 -1.16 13.09 8.30
C THR A 5 -0.62 12.28 7.13
N GLN A 6 -0.62 12.87 5.94
CA GLN A 6 -0.05 12.23 4.75
C GLN A 6 1.42 11.83 4.95
N ALA A 7 2.20 12.63 5.69
CA ALA A 7 3.59 12.31 6.02
C ALA A 7 3.71 11.05 6.89
N GLN A 8 2.85 10.88 7.91
CA GLN A 8 2.85 9.67 8.75
C GLN A 8 2.48 8.42 7.95
N ILE A 9 1.52 8.54 7.04
CA ILE A 9 1.13 7.45 6.15
C ILE A 9 2.26 7.11 5.19
N GLN A 10 2.91 8.13 4.60
CA GLN A 10 4.06 7.94 3.73
C GLN A 10 5.21 7.22 4.43
N ASP A 11 5.58 7.65 5.65
CA ASP A 11 6.60 6.99 6.44
C ASP A 11 6.24 5.52 6.72
N ALA A 12 4.98 5.24 7.03
CA ALA A 12 4.51 3.87 7.24
C ALA A 12 4.60 3.01 5.97
N VAL A 13 4.19 3.55 4.81
CA VAL A 13 4.29 2.86 3.51
C VAL A 13 5.75 2.57 3.17
N LEU A 14 6.64 3.54 3.28
CA LEU A 14 8.05 3.36 2.99
C LEU A 14 8.71 2.34 3.92
N LEU A 15 8.35 2.33 5.20
CA LEU A 15 8.86 1.35 6.16
C LEU A 15 8.35 -0.06 5.86
N CYS A 16 7.07 -0.24 5.57
CA CYS A 16 6.54 -1.56 5.22
C CYS A 16 7.13 -2.09 3.90
N ILE A 17 7.35 -1.23 2.91
CA ILE A 17 8.03 -1.63 1.67
C ILE A 17 9.47 -2.06 1.96
N GLN A 18 10.21 -1.29 2.78
CA GLN A 18 11.56 -1.67 3.19
C GLN A 18 11.59 -3.00 3.96
N ASP A 19 10.61 -3.24 4.83
CA ASP A 19 10.50 -4.50 5.57
C ASP A 19 10.29 -5.69 4.62
N ILE A 20 9.49 -5.54 3.56
CA ILE A 20 9.27 -6.59 2.53
C ILE A 20 10.54 -6.83 1.71
N LEU A 21 11.21 -5.75 1.31
CA LEU A 21 12.42 -5.83 0.48
C LEU A 21 13.66 -6.27 1.27
N ALA A 22 13.63 -6.27 2.61
CA ALA A 22 14.79 -6.55 3.45
C ALA A 22 15.42 -7.93 3.20
N ASP A 23 14.61 -8.91 2.80
CA ASP A 23 15.03 -10.27 2.47
C ASP A 23 15.29 -10.48 0.97
N THR A 24 15.14 -9.43 0.16
CA THR A 24 15.36 -9.48 -1.29
C THR A 24 16.73 -8.89 -1.64
N ASP A 25 17.48 -9.52 -2.55
CA ASP A 25 18.73 -8.98 -3.12
C ASP A 25 18.48 -7.82 -4.12
N LEU A 26 17.39 -7.06 -3.92
CA LEU A 26 17.00 -5.97 -4.82
C LEU A 26 17.82 -4.72 -4.53
N GLU A 27 18.67 -4.33 -5.49
CA GLU A 27 19.35 -3.04 -5.48
C GLU A 27 18.48 -2.02 -6.23
N LEU A 28 17.95 -1.03 -5.51
CA LEU A 28 17.19 0.04 -6.12
C LEU A 28 18.14 1.02 -6.83
N GLU A 29 17.88 1.30 -8.11
CA GLU A 29 18.65 2.29 -8.88
C GLU A 29 18.44 3.71 -8.34
N GLU A 30 17.25 3.98 -7.80
CA GLU A 30 16.85 5.26 -7.19
C GLU A 30 16.21 5.05 -5.81
N PRO A 31 16.30 6.03 -4.89
CA PRO A 31 15.61 5.94 -3.60
C PRO A 31 14.10 5.79 -3.76
N LEU A 32 13.46 5.02 -2.88
CA LEU A 32 11.99 4.91 -2.81
C LEU A 32 11.34 6.29 -2.70
N GLY A 33 10.40 6.57 -3.59
CA GLY A 33 9.70 7.84 -3.66
C GLY A 33 8.26 7.68 -4.15
N ALA A 34 7.52 8.78 -4.22
CA ALA A 34 6.11 8.76 -4.59
C ALA A 34 5.85 8.19 -6.00
N ALA A 35 6.79 8.36 -6.92
CA ALA A 35 6.69 7.86 -8.29
C ALA A 35 7.06 6.38 -8.44
N THR A 36 7.64 5.76 -7.40
CA THR A 36 8.06 4.36 -7.45
C THR A 36 6.86 3.44 -7.65
N MET A 37 6.92 2.60 -8.67
CA MET A 37 5.91 1.62 -9.01
C MET A 37 6.13 0.32 -8.23
N LEU A 38 5.11 -0.14 -7.51
CA LEU A 38 5.20 -1.32 -6.65
C LEU A 38 5.52 -2.59 -7.45
N ASN A 39 4.89 -2.77 -8.61
CA ASN A 39 5.15 -3.95 -9.46
C ASN A 39 6.39 -3.74 -10.34
N THR A 40 6.46 -2.61 -11.06
CA THR A 40 7.48 -2.40 -12.10
C THR A 40 8.87 -2.12 -11.53
N ASP A 41 9.00 -1.26 -10.52
CA ASP A 41 10.30 -0.87 -9.99
C ASP A 41 10.77 -1.81 -8.88
N LEU A 42 9.83 -2.29 -8.06
CA LEU A 42 10.14 -3.12 -6.89
C LEU A 42 9.94 -4.63 -7.13
N CYS A 43 9.45 -5.01 -8.31
CA CYS A 43 9.12 -6.39 -8.66
C CYS A 43 8.17 -7.07 -7.67
N LEU A 44 7.33 -6.31 -6.93
CA LEU A 44 6.43 -6.91 -5.95
C LEU A 44 5.39 -7.80 -6.64
N THR A 45 5.35 -9.05 -6.21
CA THR A 45 4.32 -10.01 -6.56
C THR A 45 3.00 -9.65 -5.88
N SER A 46 1.91 -10.26 -6.35
CA SER A 46 0.60 -10.11 -5.69
C SER A 46 0.60 -10.58 -4.23
N VAL A 47 1.48 -11.53 -3.87
CA VAL A 47 1.60 -12.03 -2.48
C VAL A 47 2.22 -10.96 -1.60
N GLU A 48 3.33 -10.36 -2.04
CA GLU A 48 4.02 -9.29 -1.30
C GLU A 48 3.16 -8.01 -1.25
N ALA A 49 2.39 -7.70 -2.31
CA ALA A 49 1.44 -6.60 -2.29
C ALA A 49 0.33 -6.82 -1.23
N MET A 50 -0.18 -8.05 -1.09
CA MET A 50 -1.16 -8.37 -0.05
C MET A 50 -0.55 -8.32 1.36
N GLU A 51 0.71 -8.74 1.51
CA GLU A 51 1.46 -8.61 2.76
C GLU A 51 1.67 -7.14 3.13
N LEU A 52 2.05 -6.28 2.16
CA LEU A 52 2.17 -4.83 2.34
C LEU A 52 0.87 -4.23 2.89
N PHE A 53 -0.27 -4.56 2.30
CA PHE A 53 -1.57 -4.07 2.74
C PHE A 53 -1.92 -4.54 4.16
N ALA A 54 -1.63 -5.79 4.49
CA ALA A 54 -1.83 -6.31 5.83
C ALA A 54 -0.93 -5.62 6.88
N MET A 55 0.33 -5.38 6.54
CA MET A 55 1.27 -4.64 7.40
C MET A 55 0.83 -3.19 7.61
N LEU A 56 0.32 -2.53 6.57
CA LEU A 56 -0.20 -1.17 6.65
C LEU A 56 -1.44 -1.07 7.55
N ASP A 57 -2.39 -1.98 7.41
CA ASP A 57 -3.58 -2.03 8.28
C ASP A 57 -3.17 -2.16 9.75
N LEU A 58 -2.22 -3.03 10.05
CA LEU A 58 -1.69 -3.22 11.41
C LEU A 58 -0.95 -1.96 11.91
N ARG A 59 -0.04 -1.42 11.11
CA ARG A 59 0.82 -0.29 11.50
C ARG A 59 0.03 1.00 11.66
N LEU A 60 -0.95 1.24 10.79
CA LEU A 60 -1.83 2.42 10.84
C LEU A 60 -3.02 2.23 11.78
N SER A 61 -3.28 1.00 12.25
CA SER A 61 -4.51 0.64 12.97
C SER A 61 -5.78 0.99 12.19
N LEU A 62 -5.74 0.79 10.87
CA LEU A 62 -6.82 1.06 9.92
C LEU A 62 -7.26 -0.23 9.22
N ARG A 63 -8.41 -0.17 8.55
CA ARG A 63 -8.90 -1.24 7.66
C ARG A 63 -9.26 -0.63 6.32
N LEU A 64 -8.27 -0.49 5.46
CA LEU A 64 -8.43 0.22 4.20
C LEU A 64 -9.10 -0.68 3.14
N PRO A 65 -9.97 -0.13 2.27
CA PRO A 65 -10.70 -0.92 1.27
C PRO A 65 -9.85 -1.16 0.01
N TYR A 66 -8.70 -1.82 0.13
CA TYR A 66 -7.71 -1.99 -0.96
C TYR A 66 -8.27 -2.64 -2.23
N GLU A 67 -9.41 -3.35 -2.17
CA GLU A 67 -10.12 -3.83 -3.35
C GLU A 67 -10.37 -2.71 -4.37
N ALA A 68 -10.74 -1.51 -3.89
CA ALA A 68 -10.94 -0.34 -4.74
C ALA A 68 -9.64 0.26 -5.30
N LEU A 69 -8.49 -0.10 -4.72
CA LEU A 69 -7.17 0.34 -5.17
C LEU A 69 -6.59 -0.62 -6.23
N VAL A 70 -6.77 -1.92 -6.03
CA VAL A 70 -6.21 -2.97 -6.89
C VAL A 70 -7.15 -3.41 -8.01
N MET A 71 -8.44 -3.06 -7.96
CA MET A 71 -9.38 -3.34 -9.04
C MET A 71 -9.77 -2.04 -9.77
N ALA A 72 -9.42 -1.96 -11.05
CA ALA A 72 -9.87 -0.90 -11.96
C ALA A 72 -10.61 -1.53 -13.13
N ASP A 73 -11.86 -1.11 -13.38
CA ASP A 73 -12.72 -1.64 -14.47
C ASP A 73 -12.87 -3.18 -14.49
N GLY A 74 -12.81 -3.82 -13.32
CA GLY A 74 -12.90 -5.28 -13.17
C GLY A 74 -11.62 -6.03 -13.53
N GLN A 75 -10.50 -5.32 -13.69
CA GLN A 75 -9.17 -5.89 -13.91
C GLN A 75 -8.24 -5.53 -12.76
N TYR A 76 -7.25 -6.39 -12.51
CA TYR A 76 -6.21 -6.12 -11.53
C TYR A 76 -5.31 -4.99 -12.03
N ARG A 77 -5.12 -3.98 -11.20
CA ARG A 77 -4.26 -2.83 -11.46
C ARG A 77 -2.81 -3.21 -11.20
N ASP A 78 -2.05 -3.28 -12.27
CA ASP A 78 -0.60 -3.52 -12.30
C ASP A 78 0.23 -2.23 -12.10
N GLU A 79 -0.31 -1.09 -12.51
CA GLU A 79 0.33 0.22 -12.37
C GLU A 79 -0.07 0.94 -11.07
N LEU A 80 0.48 0.51 -9.93
CA LEU A 80 0.26 1.18 -8.63
C LEU A 80 1.57 1.80 -8.11
N THR A 81 1.55 3.10 -7.85
CA THR A 81 2.69 3.82 -7.27
C THR A 81 2.58 3.95 -5.75
N VAL A 82 3.72 4.19 -5.10
CA VAL A 82 3.78 4.52 -3.66
C VAL A 82 2.92 5.75 -3.33
N GLY A 83 2.98 6.80 -4.16
CA GLY A 83 2.22 8.02 -3.95
C GLY A 83 0.71 7.80 -3.96
N GLU A 84 0.22 6.96 -4.88
CA GLU A 84 -1.20 6.62 -4.97
C GLU A 84 -1.66 5.77 -3.79
N LEU A 85 -0.83 4.85 -3.29
CA LEU A 85 -1.12 4.10 -2.08
C LEU A 85 -1.22 5.02 -0.85
N VAL A 86 -0.31 6.00 -0.74
CA VAL A 86 -0.34 7.01 0.34
C VAL A 86 -1.59 7.88 0.24
N GLU A 87 -1.92 8.39 -0.95
CA GLU A 87 -3.12 9.19 -1.18
C GLU A 87 -4.40 8.40 -0.88
N PHE A 88 -4.44 7.13 -1.30
CA PHE A 88 -5.55 6.24 -1.04
C PHE A 88 -5.78 6.03 0.45
N ALA A 89 -4.72 5.70 1.20
CA ALA A 89 -4.77 5.52 2.64
C ALA A 89 -5.17 6.81 3.37
N PHE A 90 -4.64 7.96 2.95
CA PHE A 90 -5.00 9.27 3.51
C PHE A 90 -6.47 9.62 3.27
N THR A 91 -7.00 9.30 2.09
CA THR A 91 -8.40 9.59 1.73
C THR A 91 -9.40 8.65 2.43
N HIS A 92 -8.99 7.40 2.70
CA HIS A 92 -9.87 6.36 3.24
C HIS A 92 -9.63 6.02 4.71
N GLN A 93 -8.81 6.79 5.43
CA GLN A 93 -8.54 6.55 6.85
C GLN A 93 -9.79 6.63 7.76
N ASP A 94 -10.81 7.36 7.32
CA ASP A 94 -12.12 7.44 8.01
C ASP A 94 -13.17 6.49 7.41
N ALA A 95 -12.80 5.69 6.40
CA ALA A 95 -13.75 4.80 5.76
C ALA A 95 -14.21 3.72 6.76
N PRO A 96 -15.51 3.44 6.85
CA PRO A 96 -15.99 2.34 7.67
C PRO A 96 -15.36 1.04 7.17
N ALA A 97 -14.86 0.22 8.09
CA ALA A 97 -14.24 -1.06 7.74
C ALA A 97 -15.14 -1.85 6.76
N PRO A 98 -14.56 -2.43 5.69
CA PRO A 98 -15.35 -3.15 4.70
C PRO A 98 -16.15 -4.25 5.42
N ARG A 99 -17.47 -4.24 5.19
CA ARG A 99 -18.37 -5.26 5.76
C ARG A 99 -17.92 -6.62 5.21
N PRO A 100 -17.78 -7.66 6.04
CA PRO A 100 -17.49 -9.00 5.53
C PRO A 100 -18.60 -9.37 4.54
N GLN A 101 -18.22 -9.55 3.27
CA GLN A 101 -19.14 -10.11 2.28
C GLN A 101 -19.32 -11.58 2.68
N ALA A 102 -20.51 -11.94 3.14
CA ALA A 102 -20.86 -13.33 3.37
C ALA A 102 -20.79 -14.06 2.01
N MET A 103 -19.87 -15.01 1.89
CA MET A 103 -19.87 -16.00 0.81
C MET A 103 -21.02 -16.97 0.98
#